data_AF-A0A839JAP7-F1
#
_entry.id   AF-A0A839JAP7-F1
#
_cell.length_a   1.000
_cell.length_b   1.000
_cell.length_c   1.000
_cell.angle_alpha   90.00
_cell.angle_beta   90.00
_cell.angle_gamma   90.00
#
_symmetry.space_group_name_H-M   'P 1'
#
loop_
_entity.id
_entity.type
_entity.pdbx_description
1 polymer ?
#
loop_
_entity_poly.entity_id
_entity_poly.type
_entity_poly.pdbx_seq_one_letter_code
_entity_poly.pdbx_strand_id
1 'polypeptide(L)'
;MTSRKFVDVVLALLAHFAVGISWVAVAASVMGSLDVLRRMLMNSEFAWDTGRLPQPWAIPLALVAAWISHRFFLWSMRRAGNGKLAWGARTIAWSGALLGVLLGAYLWTPALLVGAQVGPEAGQSRPWGPLAWAAHHARLALPAAIGLVTAGYLLLSRHSPIVVIVKTLLRRIRGRRGAAVAR
;
A
#
# COMPACT_ATOMS: atom_id res chain seq x y z
N MET A 1 -17.28 -8.86 -28.51
CA MET A 1 -15.89 -8.96 -28.01
C MET A 1 -15.40 -10.37 -28.31
N THR A 2 -14.26 -10.57 -28.99
CA THR A 2 -13.79 -11.93 -29.32
C THR A 2 -13.34 -12.67 -28.07
N SER A 3 -13.47 -14.01 -28.02
CA SER A 3 -13.08 -14.83 -26.86
C SER A 3 -11.66 -14.52 -26.37
N ARG A 4 -10.72 -14.32 -27.30
CA ARG A 4 -9.33 -13.93 -27.01
C ARG A 4 -9.22 -12.59 -26.28
N LYS A 5 -9.95 -11.55 -26.74
CA LYS A 5 -9.98 -10.23 -26.09
C LYS A 5 -10.57 -10.30 -24.69
N PHE A 6 -11.56 -11.17 -24.45
CA PHE A 6 -12.13 -11.36 -23.12
C PHE A 6 -11.12 -11.98 -22.15
N VAL A 7 -10.44 -13.05 -22.56
CA VAL A 7 -9.37 -13.67 -21.76
C VAL A 7 -8.26 -12.67 -21.42
N ASP A 8 -7.83 -11.85 -22.38
CA ASP A 8 -6.77 -10.87 -22.15
C ASP A 8 -7.18 -9.79 -21.14
N VAL A 9 -8.45 -9.35 -21.15
CA VAL A 9 -8.99 -8.40 -20.16
C VAL A 9 -9.07 -9.04 -18.77
N VAL A 10 -9.54 -10.29 -18.67
CA VAL A 10 -9.61 -11.01 -17.38
C VAL A 10 -8.21 -11.20 -16.79
N LEU A 11 -7.24 -11.63 -17.59
CA LEU A 11 -5.83 -11.76 -17.17
C LEU A 11 -5.24 -10.43 -16.71
N ALA A 12 -5.57 -9.33 -17.41
CA ALA A 12 -5.16 -8.00 -17.02
C ALA A 12 -5.76 -7.61 -15.66
N LEU A 13 -7.05 -7.87 -15.41
CA LEU A 13 -7.68 -7.59 -14.12
C LEU A 13 -7.05 -8.42 -12.99
N LEU A 14 -6.88 -9.73 -13.20
CA LEU A 14 -6.23 -10.61 -12.23
C LEU A 14 -4.80 -10.14 -11.90
N ALA A 15 -4.05 -9.68 -12.90
CA ALA A 15 -2.72 -9.13 -12.68
C ALA A 15 -2.73 -7.87 -11.81
N HIS A 16 -3.71 -6.98 -11.98
CA HIS A 16 -3.87 -5.81 -11.12
C HIS A 16 -4.17 -6.23 -9.68
N PHE A 17 -5.11 -7.17 -9.48
CA PHE A 17 -5.41 -7.69 -8.13
C PHE A 17 -4.21 -8.37 -7.48
N ALA A 18 -3.47 -9.20 -8.24
CA ALA A 18 -2.27 -9.87 -7.74
C ALA A 18 -1.22 -8.87 -7.24
N VAL A 19 -0.94 -7.82 -8.02
CA VAL A 19 -0.05 -6.73 -7.59
C VAL A 19 -0.57 -6.04 -6.34
N GLY A 20 -1.86 -5.66 -6.31
CA GLY A 20 -2.46 -4.99 -5.17
C GLY A 20 -2.36 -5.83 -3.89
N ILE A 21 -2.82 -7.07 -3.93
CA ILE A 21 -2.81 -8.01 -2.80
C ILE A 21 -1.39 -8.29 -2.33
N SER A 22 -0.44 -8.48 -3.25
CA SER A 22 0.96 -8.70 -2.88
C SER A 22 1.56 -7.52 -2.10
N TRP A 23 1.22 -6.28 -2.47
CA TRP A 23 1.66 -5.10 -1.71
C TRP A 23 0.92 -4.90 -0.39
N VAL A 24 -0.34 -5.33 -0.29
CA VAL A 24 -1.04 -5.45 1.01
C VAL A 24 -0.25 -6.38 1.93
N ALA A 25 0.14 -7.56 1.44
CA ALA A 25 0.90 -8.53 2.22
C ALA A 25 2.28 -7.98 2.63
N VAL A 26 3.01 -7.34 1.71
CA VAL A 26 4.32 -6.71 2.04
C VAL A 26 4.15 -5.67 3.13
N ALA A 27 3.21 -4.74 2.97
CA ALA A 27 2.99 -3.68 3.93
C ALA A 27 2.52 -4.22 5.29
N ALA A 28 1.59 -5.19 5.30
CA ALA A 28 1.13 -5.82 6.54
C ALA A 28 2.28 -6.54 7.28
N SER A 29 3.18 -7.25 6.58
CA SER A 29 4.34 -7.90 7.18
C SER A 29 5.35 -6.90 7.77
N VAL A 30 5.57 -5.76 7.09
CA VAL A 30 6.39 -4.67 7.63
C VAL A 30 5.73 -4.09 8.89
N MET A 31 4.43 -3.82 8.85
CA MET A 31 3.70 -3.29 10.00
C MET A 31 3.70 -4.27 11.18
N GLY A 32 3.59 -5.57 10.96
CA GLY A 32 3.71 -6.58 12.02
C GLY A 32 5.09 -6.58 12.66
N SER A 33 6.13 -6.45 11.86
CA SER A 33 7.52 -6.36 12.36
C SER A 33 7.76 -5.09 13.19
N LEU A 34 7.16 -3.97 12.76
CA LEU A 34 7.20 -2.72 13.52
C LEU A 34 6.41 -2.81 14.83
N ASP A 35 5.29 -3.57 14.88
CA ASP A 35 4.53 -3.77 16.12
C ASP A 35 5.36 -4.51 17.17
N VAL A 36 6.12 -5.54 16.77
CA VAL A 36 7.02 -6.27 17.68
C VAL A 36 8.06 -5.31 18.28
N LEU A 37 8.75 -4.52 17.46
CA LEU A 37 9.71 -3.51 17.94
C LEU A 37 9.06 -2.46 18.85
N ARG A 38 7.87 -1.98 18.47
CA ARG A 38 7.11 -1.00 19.22
C ARG A 38 6.73 -1.52 20.61
N ARG A 39 6.33 -2.78 20.73
CA ARG A 39 6.00 -3.42 22.02
C ARG A 39 7.23 -3.61 22.91
N MET A 40 8.38 -3.96 22.33
CA MET A 40 9.64 -4.01 23.08
C MET A 40 9.98 -2.63 23.66
N LEU A 41 9.85 -1.56 22.86
CA LEU A 41 10.17 -0.20 23.27
C LEU A 41 9.18 0.38 24.27
N MET A 42 7.88 0.10 24.12
CA MET A 42 6.82 0.75 24.90
C MET A 42 6.35 -0.06 26.11
N ASN A 43 6.39 -1.39 26.04
CA ASN A 43 5.88 -2.27 27.09
C ASN A 43 6.97 -3.20 27.67
N SER A 44 8.22 -3.15 27.16
CA SER A 44 9.25 -4.14 27.53
C SER A 44 8.82 -5.60 27.29
N GLU A 45 7.90 -5.80 26.35
CA GLU A 45 7.36 -7.12 26.02
C GLU A 45 7.91 -7.56 24.67
N PHE A 46 8.54 -8.73 24.65
CA PHE A 46 8.85 -9.44 23.43
C PHE A 46 7.86 -10.59 23.24
N ALA A 47 6.92 -10.44 22.32
CA ALA A 47 5.93 -11.46 22.04
C ALA A 47 5.74 -11.64 20.52
N TRP A 48 5.98 -12.87 20.06
CA TRP A 48 5.67 -13.31 18.70
C TRP A 48 4.19 -13.68 18.62
N ASP A 49 3.31 -12.68 18.49
CA ASP A 49 1.87 -12.91 18.32
C ASP A 49 1.54 -13.25 16.86
N THR A 50 1.62 -14.53 16.51
CA THR A 50 1.28 -15.04 15.17
C THR A 50 -0.20 -14.84 14.80
N GLY A 51 -1.07 -14.51 15.77
CA GLY A 51 -2.51 -14.34 15.57
C GLY A 51 -2.99 -12.95 15.15
N ARG A 52 -2.11 -11.93 15.06
CA ARG A 52 -2.54 -10.54 14.76
C ARG A 52 -2.00 -10.00 13.45
N LEU A 53 -0.67 -9.94 13.30
CA LEU A 53 -0.01 -9.42 12.11
C LEU A 53 1.03 -10.40 11.59
N PRO A 54 1.32 -10.39 10.27
CA PRO A 54 2.37 -11.24 9.73
C PRO A 54 3.72 -10.89 10.36
N GLN A 55 4.43 -11.93 10.76
CA GLN A 55 5.70 -11.81 11.47
C GLN A 55 6.85 -11.42 10.51
N PRO A 56 7.99 -10.91 11.02
CA PRO A 56 9.16 -10.55 10.22
C PRO A 56 9.59 -11.56 9.15
N TRP A 57 9.49 -12.87 9.43
CA TRP A 57 9.83 -13.92 8.46
C TRP A 57 8.88 -13.97 7.24
N ALA A 58 7.71 -13.36 7.32
CA ALA A 58 6.77 -13.23 6.20
C ALA A 58 7.19 -12.14 5.20
N ILE A 59 8.13 -11.25 5.55
CA ILE A 59 8.62 -10.21 4.64
C ILE A 59 9.24 -10.82 3.37
N PRO A 60 10.22 -11.74 3.44
CA PRO A 60 10.76 -12.38 2.24
C PRO A 60 9.70 -13.05 1.36
N LEU A 61 8.73 -13.76 1.96
CA LEU A 61 7.64 -14.42 1.24
C LEU A 61 6.76 -13.42 0.50
N ALA A 62 6.39 -12.32 1.16
CA ALA A 62 5.60 -11.25 0.56
C ALA A 62 6.35 -10.55 -0.57
N LEU A 63 7.67 -10.35 -0.44
CA LEU A 63 8.51 -9.79 -1.51
C LEU A 63 8.61 -10.73 -2.72
N VAL A 64 8.72 -12.03 -2.50
CA VAL A 64 8.68 -13.04 -3.57
C VAL A 64 7.31 -13.01 -4.27
N ALA A 65 6.20 -12.97 -3.51
CA ALA A 65 4.85 -12.85 -4.07
C ALA A 65 4.67 -11.57 -4.89
N ALA A 66 5.21 -10.44 -4.41
CA ALA A 66 5.21 -9.18 -5.15
C ALA A 66 6.02 -9.30 -6.44
N TRP A 67 7.21 -9.89 -6.40
CA TRP A 67 8.02 -10.12 -7.59
C TRP A 67 7.28 -10.96 -8.64
N ILE A 68 6.72 -12.10 -8.25
CA ILE A 68 5.94 -12.98 -9.15
C ILE A 68 4.76 -12.21 -9.74
N SER A 69 4.04 -11.45 -8.91
CA SER A 69 2.87 -10.68 -9.33
C SER A 69 3.23 -9.58 -10.33
N HIS A 70 4.40 -8.92 -10.19
CA HIS A 70 4.87 -7.95 -11.19
C HIS A 70 5.30 -8.63 -12.50
N ARG A 71 5.92 -9.80 -12.44
CA ARG A 71 6.27 -10.56 -13.66
C ARG A 71 5.01 -11.00 -14.40
N PHE A 72 4.03 -11.53 -13.68
CA PHE A 72 2.71 -11.85 -14.23
C PHE A 72 2.02 -10.60 -14.82
N PHE A 73 2.08 -9.48 -14.13
CA PHE A 73 1.53 -8.21 -14.62
C PHE A 73 2.16 -7.77 -15.94
N LEU A 74 3.49 -7.74 -16.02
CA LEU A 74 4.19 -7.35 -17.25
C LEU A 74 3.81 -8.26 -18.42
N TRP A 75 3.69 -9.57 -18.18
CA TRP A 75 3.28 -10.53 -19.18
C TRP A 75 1.82 -10.28 -19.65
N SER A 76 0.88 -10.15 -18.71
CA SER A 76 -0.54 -9.91 -19.02
C SER A 76 -0.74 -8.58 -19.76
N MET A 77 -0.04 -7.51 -19.36
CA MET A 77 -0.16 -6.20 -20.00
C MET A 77 0.44 -6.14 -21.41
N ARG A 78 1.56 -6.83 -21.64
CA ARG A 78 2.13 -6.94 -23.00
C ARG A 78 1.21 -7.71 -23.92
N ARG A 79 0.54 -8.74 -23.42
CA ARG A 79 -0.44 -9.51 -24.19
C ARG A 79 -1.65 -8.65 -24.57
N ALA A 80 -2.20 -7.90 -23.61
CA ALA A 80 -3.33 -7.00 -23.86
C ALA A 80 -2.98 -5.79 -24.76
N GLY A 81 -1.74 -5.31 -24.71
CA GLY A 81 -1.26 -4.13 -25.44
C GLY A 81 -0.51 -4.42 -26.74
N ASN A 82 -0.70 -5.60 -27.36
CA ASN A 82 -0.01 -6.01 -28.60
C ASN A 82 1.53 -5.87 -28.53
N GLY A 83 2.14 -6.34 -27.45
CA GLY A 83 3.58 -6.28 -27.21
C GLY A 83 4.06 -5.04 -26.44
N LYS A 84 3.21 -4.02 -26.26
CA LYS A 84 3.49 -2.84 -25.42
C LYS A 84 2.76 -2.93 -24.09
N LEU A 85 3.26 -2.26 -23.06
CA LEU A 85 2.59 -2.19 -21.77
C LEU A 85 1.34 -1.31 -21.88
N ALA A 86 0.16 -1.91 -21.74
CA ALA A 86 -1.11 -1.19 -21.76
C ALA A 86 -1.27 -0.23 -20.56
N TRP A 87 -0.84 -0.66 -19.36
CA TRP A 87 -0.96 0.10 -18.11
C TRP A 87 0.24 -0.09 -17.19
N GLY A 88 0.40 0.81 -16.21
CA GLY A 88 1.45 0.75 -15.20
C GLY A 88 0.95 0.23 -13.84
N ALA A 89 1.74 -0.61 -13.18
CA ALA A 89 1.40 -1.24 -11.90
C ALA A 89 1.47 -0.29 -10.68
N ARG A 90 2.13 0.86 -10.83
CA ARG A 90 2.58 1.70 -9.70
C ARG A 90 1.42 2.21 -8.82
N THR A 91 0.34 2.70 -9.43
CA THR A 91 -0.80 3.22 -8.67
C THR A 91 -1.44 2.13 -7.82
N ILE A 92 -1.54 0.90 -8.35
CA ILE A 92 -2.12 -0.23 -7.63
C ILE A 92 -1.19 -0.73 -6.54
N ALA A 93 0.11 -0.79 -6.80
CA ALA A 93 1.11 -1.12 -5.79
C ALA A 93 0.99 -0.19 -4.56
N TRP A 94 0.93 1.13 -4.78
CA TRP A 94 0.74 2.09 -3.70
C TRP A 94 -0.62 1.99 -3.00
N SER A 95 -1.69 1.70 -3.75
CA SER A 95 -3.01 1.45 -3.16
C SER A 95 -3.01 0.22 -2.26
N GLY A 96 -2.37 -0.87 -2.70
CA GLY A 96 -2.17 -2.07 -1.90
C GLY A 96 -1.32 -1.81 -0.66
N ALA A 97 -0.22 -1.08 -0.81
CA ALA A 97 0.63 -0.69 0.32
C ALA A 97 -0.15 0.14 1.36
N LEU A 98 -0.95 1.13 0.91
CA LEU A 98 -1.80 1.93 1.79
C LEU A 98 -2.80 1.05 2.56
N LEU A 99 -3.48 0.13 1.89
CA LEU A 99 -4.41 -0.79 2.54
C LEU A 99 -3.71 -1.69 3.57
N GLY A 100 -2.52 -2.21 3.25
CA GLY A 100 -1.73 -3.00 4.19
C GLY A 100 -1.23 -2.19 5.40
N VAL A 101 -0.85 -0.92 5.19
CA VAL A 101 -0.48 -0.01 6.29
C VAL A 101 -1.69 0.34 7.16
N LEU A 102 -2.85 0.61 6.57
CA LEU A 102 -4.09 0.87 7.32
C LEU A 102 -4.51 -0.34 8.14
N LEU A 103 -4.48 -1.54 7.55
CA LEU A 103 -4.74 -2.79 8.25
C LEU A 103 -3.75 -3.00 9.40
N GLY A 104 -2.46 -2.77 9.14
CA GLY A 104 -1.41 -2.81 10.15
C GLY A 104 -1.68 -1.87 11.32
N ALA A 105 -1.98 -0.60 11.04
CA ALA A 105 -2.26 0.40 12.06
C ALA A 105 -3.55 0.11 12.84
N TYR A 106 -4.55 -0.49 12.20
CA TYR A 106 -5.77 -0.95 12.86
C TYR A 106 -5.48 -2.08 13.86
N LEU A 107 -4.68 -3.07 13.45
CA LEU A 107 -4.34 -4.25 14.26
C LEU A 107 -3.17 -4.04 15.23
N TRP A 108 -2.47 -2.91 15.16
CA TRP A 108 -1.38 -2.58 16.08
C TRP A 108 -1.83 -2.56 17.53
N THR A 109 -1.00 -3.15 18.38
CA THR A 109 -1.29 -3.30 19.80
C THR A 109 -1.27 -1.91 20.46
N PRO A 110 -2.30 -1.52 21.24
CA PRO A 110 -2.26 -0.26 21.97
C PRO A 110 -1.19 -0.29 23.07
N ALA A 111 -0.77 0.89 23.53
CA ALA A 111 0.05 0.99 24.72
C ALA A 111 -0.74 0.50 25.95
N LEU A 112 -0.08 -0.21 26.87
CA LEU A 112 -0.71 -0.60 28.13
C LEU A 112 -0.94 0.61 29.04
N LEU A 113 0.08 1.47 29.15
CA LEU A 113 0.01 2.77 29.80
C LEU A 113 0.74 3.78 28.93
N VAL A 114 0.14 4.93 28.68
CA VAL A 114 0.76 5.97 27.84
C VAL A 114 1.87 6.67 28.63
N GLY A 115 3.06 6.75 28.04
CA GLY A 115 4.20 7.47 28.62
C GLY A 115 5.01 6.68 29.64
N ALA A 116 4.62 5.44 29.94
CA ALA A 116 5.32 4.57 30.88
C ALA A 116 5.46 3.14 30.34
N GLN A 117 6.66 2.60 30.49
CA GLN A 117 7.02 1.23 30.17
C GLN A 117 6.61 0.32 31.32
N VAL A 118 5.66 -0.57 31.03
CA VAL A 118 5.08 -1.51 31.99
C VAL A 118 5.14 -2.91 31.39
N GLY A 119 5.79 -3.84 32.07
CA GLY A 119 5.96 -5.22 31.62
C GLY A 119 6.76 -6.08 32.60
N PRO A 120 6.82 -7.41 32.39
CA PRO A 120 7.45 -8.36 33.31
C PRO A 120 8.96 -8.14 33.52
N GLU A 121 9.64 -7.57 32.52
CA GLU A 121 11.06 -7.18 32.59
C GLU A 121 11.28 -5.82 33.27
N ALA A 122 10.23 -5.00 33.43
CA ALA A 122 10.40 -3.60 33.84
C ALA A 122 10.65 -3.43 35.34
N GLY A 123 10.18 -4.34 36.21
CA GLY A 123 10.36 -4.33 37.68
C GLY A 123 9.75 -3.14 38.43
N GLN A 124 9.88 -1.93 37.88
CA GLN A 124 9.27 -0.65 38.24
C GLN A 124 8.94 0.11 36.93
N SER A 125 7.81 0.82 36.88
CA SER A 125 7.42 1.59 35.69
C SER A 125 8.47 2.65 35.34
N ARG A 126 9.03 2.60 34.13
CA ARG A 126 9.99 3.60 33.62
C ARG A 126 9.31 4.54 32.63
N PRO A 127 9.63 5.84 32.59
CA PRO A 127 9.09 6.72 31.57
C PRO A 127 9.59 6.33 30.18
N TRP A 128 8.76 6.55 29.15
CA TRP A 128 9.16 6.33 27.76
C TRP A 128 10.28 7.28 27.32
N GLY A 129 11.29 6.70 26.67
CA GLY A 129 12.29 7.47 25.93
C GLY A 129 11.75 8.03 24.59
N PRO A 130 12.53 8.87 23.89
CA PRO A 130 12.12 9.49 22.63
C PRO A 130 11.67 8.51 21.54
N LEU A 131 12.33 7.33 21.46
CA LEU A 131 12.00 6.30 20.47
C LEU A 131 10.63 5.65 20.74
N ALA A 132 10.25 5.46 22.00
CA ALA A 132 8.95 4.92 22.37
C ALA A 132 7.82 5.92 22.05
N TRP A 133 8.06 7.22 22.25
CA TRP A 133 7.15 8.28 21.79
C TRP A 133 7.00 8.33 20.27
N ALA A 134 8.12 8.22 19.53
CA ALA A 134 8.08 8.14 18.08
C ALA A 134 7.27 6.91 17.60
N ALA A 135 7.51 5.75 18.22
CA ALA A 135 6.78 4.52 17.91
C ALA A 135 5.28 4.63 18.27
N HIS A 136 4.92 5.35 19.33
CA HIS A 136 3.53 5.64 19.67
C HIS A 136 2.83 6.43 18.54
N HIS A 137 3.45 7.50 18.03
CA HIS A 137 2.87 8.34 16.97
C HIS A 137 2.96 7.72 15.57
N ALA A 138 3.85 6.75 15.35
CA ALA A 138 3.98 6.04 14.07
C ALA A 138 2.65 5.42 13.60
N ARG A 139 1.73 5.10 14.52
CA ARG A 139 0.42 4.49 14.22
C ARG A 139 -0.41 5.37 13.30
N LEU A 140 -0.31 6.68 13.47
CA LEU A 140 -1.02 7.67 12.67
C LEU A 140 -0.12 8.22 11.56
N ALA A 141 1.16 8.44 11.86
CA ALA A 141 2.11 9.03 10.91
C ALA A 141 2.36 8.13 9.69
N LEU A 142 2.46 6.81 9.87
CA LEU A 142 2.71 5.88 8.75
C LEU A 142 1.52 5.83 7.76
N PRO A 143 0.26 5.60 8.18
CA PRO A 143 -0.88 5.72 7.27
C PRO A 143 -0.97 7.08 6.59
N ALA A 144 -0.72 8.18 7.32
CA ALA A 144 -0.77 9.52 6.75
C ALA A 144 0.31 9.72 5.67
N ALA A 145 1.56 9.33 5.94
CA ALA A 145 2.65 9.45 4.99
C ALA A 145 2.42 8.62 3.72
N ILE A 146 2.02 7.35 3.87
CA ILE A 146 1.72 6.48 2.73
C ILE A 146 0.46 6.96 1.98
N GLY A 147 -0.52 7.49 2.71
CA GLY A 147 -1.72 8.11 2.15
C GLY A 147 -1.38 9.32 1.27
N LEU A 148 -0.49 10.20 1.73
CA LEU A 148 -0.01 11.35 0.94
C LEU A 148 0.74 10.91 -0.32
N VAL A 149 1.60 9.90 -0.23
CA VAL A 149 2.30 9.36 -1.41
C VAL A 149 1.31 8.77 -2.40
N THR A 150 0.34 8.00 -1.92
CA THR A 150 -0.71 7.37 -2.74
C THR A 150 -1.58 8.44 -3.40
N ALA A 151 -1.98 9.48 -2.65
CA ALA A 151 -2.70 10.64 -3.18
C ALA A 151 -1.88 11.37 -4.26
N GLY A 152 -0.59 11.57 -4.04
CA GLY A 152 0.32 12.14 -5.04
C GLY A 152 0.34 11.32 -6.34
N TYR A 153 0.41 10.00 -6.24
CA TYR A 153 0.31 9.13 -7.42
C TYR A 153 -1.06 9.21 -8.11
N LEU A 154 -2.15 9.28 -7.34
CA LEU A 154 -3.50 9.40 -7.89
C LEU A 154 -3.76 10.78 -8.52
N LEU A 155 -3.18 11.85 -8.00
CA LEU A 155 -3.49 13.21 -8.46
C LEU A 155 -2.51 13.73 -9.51
N LEU A 156 -1.25 13.27 -9.48
CA LEU A 156 -0.17 13.86 -10.29
C LEU A 156 0.41 12.90 -11.34
N SER A 157 0.21 11.59 -11.20
CA SER A 157 0.78 10.63 -12.16
C SER A 157 0.14 10.78 -13.55
N ARG A 158 0.97 10.84 -14.60
CA ARG A 158 0.53 10.84 -16.00
C ARG A 158 -0.30 9.62 -16.38
N HIS A 159 -0.16 8.54 -15.61
CA HIS A 159 -0.89 7.28 -15.78
C HIS A 159 -2.01 7.08 -14.76
N SER A 160 -2.35 8.11 -13.97
CA SER A 160 -3.49 8.03 -13.06
C SER A 160 -4.82 8.13 -13.81
N PRO A 161 -5.83 7.31 -13.46
CA PRO A 161 -7.16 7.39 -14.06
C PRO A 161 -7.80 8.78 -13.87
N ILE A 162 -7.59 9.45 -12.72
CA ILE A 162 -8.14 10.78 -12.46
C ILE A 162 -7.55 11.80 -13.44
N VAL A 163 -6.22 11.83 -13.58
CA VAL A 163 -5.53 12.75 -14.49
C VAL A 163 -5.94 12.51 -15.94
N VAL A 164 -6.12 11.26 -16.34
CA VAL A 164 -6.59 10.90 -17.68
C VAL A 164 -8.01 11.39 -17.92
N ILE A 165 -8.92 11.17 -16.97
CA ILE A 165 -10.31 11.64 -17.06
C ILE A 165 -10.35 13.18 -17.14
N VAL A 166 -9.64 13.87 -16.25
CA VAL A 166 -9.58 15.34 -16.23
C VAL A 166 -9.02 15.89 -17.54
N LYS A 167 -7.91 15.34 -18.05
CA LYS A 167 -7.35 15.77 -19.36
C LYS A 167 -8.34 15.52 -20.51
N THR A 168 -9.07 14.42 -20.48
CA THR A 168 -10.05 14.08 -21.52
C THR A 168 -11.25 15.04 -21.49
N LEU A 169 -11.75 15.35 -20.29
CA LEU A 169 -12.82 16.34 -20.09
C LEU A 169 -12.37 17.74 -20.53
N LEU A 170 -11.19 18.18 -20.11
CA LEU A 170 -10.63 19.48 -20.52
C LEU A 170 -10.44 19.58 -22.04
N ARG A 171 -9.96 18.51 -22.70
CA ARG A 171 -9.87 18.46 -24.17
C ARG A 171 -11.25 18.58 -24.83
N ARG A 172 -12.26 17.88 -24.32
CA ARG A 172 -13.64 18.00 -24.82
C ARG A 172 -14.19 19.41 -24.68
N ILE A 173 -13.96 20.07 -23.54
CA ILE A 173 -14.42 21.44 -23.28
C ILE A 173 -13.71 22.44 -24.22
N ARG A 174 -12.38 22.33 -24.37
CA ARG A 174 -11.61 23.19 -25.28
C ARG A 174 -11.99 22.97 -26.75
N GLY A 175 -12.19 21.72 -27.17
CA GLY A 175 -12.65 21.40 -28.53
C GLY A 175 -14.03 21.99 -28.84
N ARG A 176 -14.96 21.97 -27.87
CA ARG A 176 -16.27 22.62 -27.99
C ARG A 176 -16.18 24.14 -28.07
N ARG A 177 -15.30 24.77 -27.29
CA ARG A 177 -15.07 26.22 -27.36
C ARG A 177 -14.42 26.65 -28.68
N GLY A 178 -13.44 25.90 -29.18
CA GLY A 178 -12.82 26.16 -30.48
C GLY A 178 -13.81 26.04 -31.64
N ALA A 179 -14.70 25.04 -31.61
CA ALA A 179 -15.76 24.89 -32.61
C ALA A 179 -16.86 25.96 -32.53
N ALA A 180 -17.07 26.57 -31.37
CA ALA A 180 -18.03 27.67 -31.18
C ALA A 180 -17.47 29.04 -31.60
N VAL A 181 -16.15 29.23 -31.61
CA VAL A 181 -15.48 30.45 -32.07
C VAL A 181 -15.24 30.43 -33.59
N ALA A 182 -15.21 29.24 -34.20
CA ALA A 182 -15.05 29.05 -35.64
C ALA A 182 -16.39 29.09 -36.43
N ARG A 183 -17.51 29.38 -35.76
CA ARG A 183 -18.84 29.64 -36.35
C ARG A 183 -19.17 31.11 -36.18
#